data_AF-A0A7S1TH81-F1
#
_entry.id   AF-A0A7S1TH81-F1
#
_cell.length_a   1.000
_cell.length_b   1.000
_cell.length_c   1.000
_cell.angle_alpha   90.00
_cell.angle_beta   90.00
_cell.angle_gamma   90.00
#
_symmetry.space_group_name_H-M   'P 1'
#
loop_
_entity.id
_entity.type
_entity.pdbx_description
1 polymer ?
#
loop_
_entity_poly.entity_id
_entity_poly.type
_entity_poly.pdbx_seq_one_letter_code
_entity_poly.pdbx_strand_id
1 'polypeptide(L)'
;AMGIPLHRIPDIRRFYGRDAHGTDPINFMEEDYPPLKNHVIAARITAENPDEGFKPTSGRIDRVKFQSTPNVWGYFSVGARGGIHEFADSQFGHVFANGPTREDARKNLVMSLKVLEAIGEIRNPVEYLVQLLETREFKDNSIDTSWLDRLIKEKLVKINLDTATVVFCAAVYRARMHIEGEVDKFRDQLQKGQTTLV
;
A
#
# COMPACT_ATOMS: atom_id res chain seq x y z
N ALA A 1 12.84 -21.65 20.72
CA ALA A 1 12.06 -21.07 21.83
C ALA A 1 12.74 -21.41 23.15
N MET A 2 12.81 -20.48 24.11
CA MET A 2 13.60 -20.64 25.36
C MET A 2 12.84 -21.32 26.53
N GLY A 3 11.61 -21.78 26.31
CA GLY A 3 10.79 -22.40 27.37
C GLY A 3 10.27 -21.44 28.43
N ILE A 4 10.28 -20.13 28.17
CA ILE A 4 9.76 -19.12 29.10
C ILE A 4 8.23 -19.28 29.21
N PRO A 5 7.67 -19.41 30.42
CA PRO A 5 6.23 -19.53 30.59
C PRO A 5 5.51 -18.21 30.28
N LEU A 6 4.27 -18.30 29.78
CA LEU A 6 3.53 -17.17 29.20
C LEU A 6 3.37 -15.98 30.18
N HIS A 7 3.08 -16.26 31.45
CA HIS A 7 2.91 -15.23 32.50
C HIS A 7 4.21 -14.49 32.85
N ARG A 8 5.36 -14.92 32.33
CA ARG A 8 6.67 -14.28 32.50
C ARG A 8 7.10 -13.44 31.29
N ILE A 9 6.31 -13.42 30.22
CA ILE A 9 6.57 -12.60 29.04
C ILE A 9 6.11 -11.16 29.33
N PRO A 10 7.02 -10.16 29.32
CA PRO A 10 6.69 -8.78 29.72
C PRO A 10 5.49 -8.17 28.98
N ASP A 11 5.37 -8.43 27.66
CA ASP A 11 4.27 -7.89 26.85
C ASP A 11 2.91 -8.50 27.21
N ILE A 12 2.87 -9.79 27.55
CA ILE A 12 1.66 -10.44 28.06
C ILE A 12 1.29 -9.84 29.41
N ARG A 13 2.26 -9.65 30.30
CA ARG A 13 2.00 -9.04 31.61
C ARG A 13 1.42 -7.64 31.48
N ARG A 14 2.01 -6.80 30.61
CA ARG A 14 1.48 -5.46 30.29
C ARG A 14 0.08 -5.51 29.70
N PHE A 15 -0.18 -6.48 28.81
CA PHE A 15 -1.49 -6.69 28.23
C PHE A 15 -2.56 -6.98 29.29
N TYR A 16 -2.23 -7.73 30.34
CA TYR A 16 -3.09 -7.97 31.51
C TYR A 16 -3.01 -6.86 32.59
N GLY A 17 -2.36 -5.73 32.32
CA GLY A 17 -2.22 -4.62 33.28
C GLY A 17 -1.34 -4.94 34.50
N ARG A 18 -0.52 -5.99 34.43
CA ARG A 18 0.42 -6.39 35.48
C ARG A 18 1.79 -5.72 35.28
N ASP A 19 2.60 -5.69 36.35
CA ASP A 19 3.98 -5.22 36.25
C ASP A 19 4.80 -6.09 35.27
N ALA A 20 5.56 -5.47 34.38
CA ALA A 20 6.27 -6.14 33.29
C ALA A 20 7.38 -7.10 33.77
N HIS A 21 7.92 -6.87 34.97
CA HIS A 21 8.99 -7.66 35.58
C HIS A 21 8.50 -8.57 36.70
N GLY A 22 7.20 -8.54 37.00
CA GLY A 22 6.55 -9.38 38.00
C GLY A 22 6.65 -10.87 37.69
N THR A 23 6.48 -11.67 38.73
CA THR A 23 6.65 -13.13 38.68
C THR A 23 5.39 -13.88 39.09
N ASP A 24 4.37 -13.17 39.57
CA ASP A 24 3.07 -13.69 39.95
C ASP A 24 2.42 -14.45 38.79
N PRO A 25 1.70 -15.54 39.09
CA PRO A 25 0.94 -16.28 38.09
C PRO A 25 -0.21 -15.41 37.57
N ILE A 26 -0.58 -15.62 36.31
CA ILE A 26 -1.77 -15.04 35.69
C ILE A 26 -2.67 -16.22 35.32
N ASN A 27 -3.90 -16.25 35.83
CA ASN A 27 -4.87 -17.25 35.42
C ASN A 27 -5.58 -16.82 34.13
N PHE A 28 -5.02 -17.21 32.98
CA PHE A 28 -5.55 -16.85 31.66
C PHE A 28 -6.97 -17.36 31.35
N MET A 29 -7.53 -18.23 32.20
CA MET A 29 -8.89 -18.76 32.01
C MET A 29 -9.95 -18.00 32.84
N GLU A 30 -9.52 -17.23 33.84
CA GLU A 30 -10.42 -16.55 34.79
C GLU A 30 -10.19 -15.03 34.85
N GLU A 31 -8.96 -14.58 34.61
CA GLU A 31 -8.61 -13.16 34.59
C GLU A 31 -8.84 -12.58 33.20
N ASP A 32 -9.64 -11.52 33.11
CA ASP A 32 -9.80 -10.76 31.88
C ASP A 32 -8.74 -9.65 31.76
N TYR A 33 -8.34 -9.36 30.51
CA TYR A 33 -7.49 -8.22 30.20
C TYR A 33 -8.31 -6.92 30.16
N PRO A 34 -7.70 -5.75 30.41
CA PRO A 34 -8.38 -4.46 30.29
C PRO A 34 -8.96 -4.24 28.88
N PRO A 35 -10.14 -3.59 28.74
CA PRO A 35 -10.74 -3.34 27.45
C PRO A 35 -9.80 -2.64 26.47
N LEU A 36 -9.71 -3.18 25.24
CA LEU A 36 -8.90 -2.60 24.17
C LEU A 36 -9.52 -1.28 23.72
N LYS A 37 -8.72 -0.21 23.74
CA LYS A 37 -9.15 1.16 23.39
C LYS A 37 -8.79 1.59 21.97
N ASN A 38 -8.27 0.66 21.17
CA ASN A 38 -7.69 0.94 19.87
C ASN A 38 -8.20 -0.07 18.84
N HIS A 39 -8.28 0.38 17.59
CA HIS A 39 -8.57 -0.42 16.42
C HIS A 39 -7.44 -0.30 15.41
N VAL A 40 -7.06 -1.42 14.80
CA VAL A 40 -6.00 -1.46 13.79
C VAL A 40 -6.57 -2.01 12.50
N ILE A 41 -6.37 -1.28 11.39
CA ILE A 41 -6.67 -1.75 10.04
C ILE A 41 -5.35 -1.91 9.30
N ALA A 42 -5.16 -3.07 8.69
CA ALA A 42 -3.98 -3.38 7.90
C ALA A 42 -4.34 -3.51 6.43
N ALA A 43 -3.45 -3.02 5.56
CA ALA A 43 -3.55 -3.16 4.12
C ALA A 43 -2.27 -3.83 3.59
N ARG A 44 -2.47 -4.89 2.80
CA ARG A 44 -1.40 -5.53 2.03
C ARG A 44 -1.17 -4.72 0.77
N ILE A 45 0.08 -4.42 0.46
CA ILE A 45 0.47 -3.74 -0.77
C ILE A 45 1.08 -4.81 -1.68
N THR A 46 0.37 -5.11 -2.76
CA THR A 46 0.74 -6.17 -3.73
C THR A 46 1.11 -5.57 -5.08
N ALA A 47 1.89 -6.32 -5.85
CA ALA A 47 2.21 -6.03 -7.24
C ALA A 47 1.16 -6.65 -8.17
N GLU A 48 -0.12 -6.37 -7.95
CA GLU A 48 -1.23 -6.92 -8.73
C GLU A 48 -1.94 -5.82 -9.52
N ASN A 49 -2.47 -6.17 -10.69
CA ASN A 49 -3.24 -5.25 -11.53
C ASN A 49 -4.75 -5.43 -11.32
N PRO A 50 -5.46 -4.48 -10.65
CA PRO A 50 -6.91 -4.57 -10.45
C PRO A 50 -7.71 -4.60 -11.75
N ASP A 51 -7.23 -3.89 -12.79
CA ASP A 51 -7.93 -3.79 -14.09
C ASP A 51 -7.95 -5.12 -14.85
N GLU A 52 -7.00 -6.01 -14.56
CA GLU A 52 -6.88 -7.34 -15.15
C GLU A 52 -7.31 -8.45 -14.19
N GLY A 53 -8.11 -8.12 -13.17
CA GLY A 53 -8.61 -9.10 -12.20
C GLY A 53 -7.55 -9.55 -11.21
N PHE A 54 -6.72 -8.62 -10.73
CA PHE A 54 -5.68 -8.85 -9.72
C PHE A 54 -4.59 -9.83 -10.15
N LYS A 55 -4.27 -9.88 -11.44
CA LYS A 55 -3.14 -10.67 -11.92
C LYS A 55 -1.83 -10.13 -11.32
N PRO A 56 -0.98 -10.99 -10.75
CA PRO A 56 0.36 -10.60 -10.32
C PRO A 56 1.18 -10.06 -11.48
N THR A 57 1.95 -9.03 -11.18
CA THR A 57 2.90 -8.38 -12.09
C THR A 57 4.29 -8.49 -11.48
N SER A 58 5.29 -8.62 -12.35
CA SER A 58 6.71 -8.67 -11.97
C SER A 58 7.46 -7.59 -12.74
N GLY A 59 8.56 -7.11 -12.18
CA GLY A 59 9.32 -6.02 -12.78
C GLY A 59 10.08 -5.19 -11.77
N ARG A 60 10.77 -4.16 -12.27
CA ARG A 60 11.56 -3.25 -11.45
C ARG A 60 10.66 -2.26 -10.70
N ILE A 61 11.05 -1.96 -9.47
CA ILE A 61 10.49 -0.88 -8.66
C ILE A 61 11.48 0.27 -8.68
N ASP A 62 11.07 1.39 -9.27
CA ASP A 62 11.91 2.57 -9.38
C ASP A 62 11.94 3.31 -8.04
N ARG A 63 10.78 3.46 -7.38
CA ARG A 63 10.65 4.19 -6.13
C ARG A 63 9.49 3.68 -5.28
N VAL A 64 9.76 3.40 -4.01
CA VAL A 64 8.73 3.30 -2.96
C VAL A 64 8.97 4.42 -1.96
N LYS A 65 7.96 5.27 -1.77
CA LYS A 65 7.98 6.33 -0.77
C LYS A 65 6.72 6.21 0.07
N PHE A 66 6.94 5.94 1.34
CA PHE A 66 5.91 5.86 2.36
C PHE A 66 6.27 6.79 3.50
N GLN A 67 5.30 7.60 3.93
CA GLN A 67 5.47 8.52 5.05
C GLN A 67 4.73 7.96 6.25
N SER A 68 5.48 7.42 7.21
CA SER A 68 4.93 7.02 8.50
C SER A 68 4.42 8.24 9.26
N THR A 69 3.32 8.04 9.98
CA THR A 69 2.76 9.01 10.92
C THR A 69 2.65 8.35 12.29
N PRO A 70 2.39 9.09 13.39
CA PRO A 70 2.25 8.48 14.72
C PRO A 70 1.20 7.36 14.77
N ASN A 71 0.19 7.42 13.91
CA ASN A 71 -0.91 6.46 13.86
C ASN A 71 -0.81 5.48 12.69
N VAL A 72 0.15 5.63 11.78
CA VAL A 72 0.27 4.76 10.61
C VAL A 72 1.73 4.42 10.36
N TRP A 73 2.02 3.14 10.29
CA TRP A 73 3.35 2.62 9.98
C TRP A 73 3.24 1.54 8.92
N GLY A 74 4.36 1.21 8.30
CA GLY A 74 4.40 0.17 7.31
C GLY A 74 5.83 -0.24 7.03
N TYR A 75 5.98 -1.43 6.47
CA TYR A 75 7.27 -1.95 6.04
C TYR A 75 7.12 -2.54 4.64
N PHE A 76 8.23 -2.49 3.89
CA PHE A 76 8.31 -2.96 2.52
C PHE A 76 9.53 -3.87 2.38
N SER A 77 9.38 -4.98 1.65
CA SER A 77 10.46 -5.95 1.40
C SER A 77 11.39 -5.54 0.26
N VAL A 78 11.04 -4.46 -0.45
CA VAL A 78 11.73 -3.94 -1.63
C VAL A 78 12.13 -2.49 -1.42
N GLY A 79 13.41 -2.19 -1.69
CA GLY A 79 13.97 -0.85 -1.64
C GLY A 79 13.90 -0.10 -2.97
N ALA A 80 14.40 1.14 -3.00
CA ALA A 80 14.54 1.89 -4.24
C ALA A 80 15.48 1.16 -5.22
N ARG A 81 15.06 1.03 -6.48
CA ARG A 81 15.73 0.25 -7.54
C ARG A 81 15.77 -1.27 -7.33
N GLY A 82 14.95 -1.78 -6.40
CA GLY A 82 14.70 -3.22 -6.30
C GLY A 82 13.81 -3.74 -7.43
N GLY A 83 13.44 -5.01 -7.37
CA GLY A 83 12.48 -5.59 -8.31
C GLY A 83 11.76 -6.77 -7.66
N ILE A 84 10.56 -7.05 -8.18
CA ILE A 84 9.77 -8.23 -7.80
C ILE A 84 9.96 -9.25 -8.91
N HIS A 85 10.55 -10.40 -8.57
CA HIS A 85 10.71 -11.50 -9.51
C HIS A 85 9.44 -12.39 -9.52
N GLU A 86 9.28 -13.20 -10.56
CA GLU A 86 8.10 -14.06 -10.75
C GLU A 86 7.90 -15.13 -9.66
N PHE A 87 8.98 -15.57 -9.00
CA PHE A 87 8.89 -16.54 -7.90
C PHE A 87 8.62 -15.91 -6.53
N ALA A 88 8.39 -14.59 -6.46
CA ALA A 88 8.28 -13.85 -5.22
C ALA A 88 6.80 -13.70 -4.92
N ASP A 89 6.48 -13.53 -3.64
CA ASP A 89 5.14 -13.11 -3.27
C ASP A 89 4.83 -11.77 -3.94
N SER A 90 3.62 -11.63 -4.47
CA SER A 90 3.14 -10.36 -5.02
C SER A 90 3.12 -9.30 -3.93
N GLN A 91 2.95 -9.69 -2.66
CA GLN A 91 3.00 -8.79 -1.53
C GLN A 91 4.43 -8.31 -1.25
N PHE A 92 4.66 -7.03 -1.53
CA PHE A 92 5.94 -6.37 -1.26
C PHE A 92 5.88 -5.35 -0.12
N GLY A 93 4.69 -5.09 0.43
CA GLY A 93 4.51 -4.16 1.54
C GLY A 93 3.32 -4.49 2.43
N HIS A 94 3.36 -3.93 3.64
CA HIS A 94 2.27 -4.00 4.59
C HIS A 94 2.17 -2.67 5.33
N VAL A 95 0.98 -2.07 5.32
CA VAL A 95 0.68 -0.80 6.00
C VAL A 95 -0.35 -1.06 7.09
N PHE A 96 -0.14 -0.48 8.26
CA PHE A 96 -0.99 -0.61 9.44
C PHE A 96 -1.38 0.78 9.92
N ALA A 97 -2.67 1.00 10.10
CA ALA A 97 -3.21 2.21 10.69
C ALA A 97 -3.92 1.89 11.99
N ASN A 98 -3.60 2.66 13.02
CA ASN A 98 -4.20 2.62 14.35
C ASN A 98 -5.13 3.82 14.56
N GLY A 99 -6.16 3.66 15.38
CA GLY A 99 -7.01 4.74 15.83
C GLY A 99 -7.87 4.32 17.04
N PRO A 100 -8.43 5.26 17.82
CA PRO A 100 -9.31 4.94 18.94
C PRO A 100 -10.56 4.18 18.51
N THR A 101 -11.06 4.45 17.31
CA THR A 101 -12.20 3.76 16.71
C THR A 101 -11.82 3.16 15.35
N ARG A 102 -12.67 2.24 14.86
CA ARG A 102 -12.55 1.69 13.50
C ARG A 102 -12.56 2.77 12.43
N GLU A 103 -13.39 3.81 12.61
CA GLU A 103 -13.48 4.90 11.64
C GLU A 103 -12.23 5.79 11.66
N ASP A 104 -11.63 6.02 12.82
CA ASP A 104 -10.36 6.76 12.91
C ASP A 104 -9.22 6.00 12.23
N ALA A 105 -9.10 4.69 12.51
CA ALA A 105 -8.10 3.84 11.87
C ALA A 105 -8.28 3.80 10.34
N ARG A 106 -9.54 3.72 9.87
CA ARG A 106 -9.88 3.75 8.43
C ARG A 106 -9.47 5.06 7.79
N LYS A 107 -9.81 6.20 8.39
CA LYS A 107 -9.43 7.54 7.88
C LYS A 107 -7.91 7.70 7.84
N ASN A 108 -7.22 7.29 8.90
CA ASN A 108 -5.76 7.30 8.97
C ASN A 108 -5.13 6.47 7.83
N LEU A 109 -5.67 5.27 7.58
CA LEU A 109 -5.20 4.41 6.50
C LEU A 109 -5.42 5.05 5.12
N VAL A 110 -6.62 5.58 4.85
CA VAL A 110 -6.95 6.25 3.58
C VAL A 110 -6.00 7.42 3.32
N MET A 111 -5.76 8.26 4.32
CA MET A 111 -4.85 9.41 4.19
C MET A 111 -3.42 8.96 3.87
N SER A 112 -2.95 7.89 4.51
CA SER A 112 -1.61 7.36 4.27
C SER A 112 -1.46 6.71 2.90
N LEU A 113 -2.45 5.92 2.46
CA LEU A 113 -2.44 5.30 1.14
C LEU A 113 -2.51 6.32 -0.01
N LYS A 114 -3.19 7.46 0.18
CA LYS A 114 -3.22 8.55 -0.81
C LYS A 114 -1.85 9.22 -1.04
N VAL A 115 -0.93 9.11 -0.08
CA VAL A 115 0.42 9.69 -0.15
C VAL A 115 1.48 8.62 -0.43
N LEU A 116 1.11 7.34 -0.43
CA LEU A 116 2.01 6.24 -0.75
C LEU A 116 2.31 6.28 -2.25
N GLU A 117 3.59 6.45 -2.58
CA GLU A 117 4.07 6.36 -3.95
C GLU A 117 4.80 5.02 -4.12
N ALA A 118 4.31 4.16 -5.00
CA ALA A 118 5.03 2.97 -5.46
C ALA A 118 5.03 2.99 -6.99
N ILE A 119 6.16 3.41 -7.55
CA ILE A 119 6.34 3.67 -8.99
C ILE A 119 7.35 2.65 -9.52
N GLY A 120 7.03 2.04 -10.66
CA GLY A 120 7.90 1.12 -11.38
C GLY A 120 7.17 0.47 -12.56
N GLU A 121 7.70 -0.65 -13.00
CA GLU A 121 7.12 -1.50 -14.05
C GLU A 121 5.92 -2.31 -13.54
N ILE A 122 5.78 -2.44 -12.22
CA ILE A 122 4.69 -3.16 -11.57
C ILE A 122 3.40 -2.32 -11.51
N ARG A 123 2.26 -3.01 -11.42
CA ARG A 123 0.98 -2.42 -11.02
C ARG A 123 0.69 -2.74 -9.57
N ASN A 124 0.00 -1.85 -8.87
CA ASN A 124 -0.36 -2.00 -7.48
C ASN A 124 -1.83 -1.57 -7.25
N PRO A 125 -2.53 -2.16 -6.28
CA PRO A 125 -3.95 -1.89 -6.05
C PRO A 125 -4.19 -0.71 -5.09
N VAL A 126 -3.24 0.21 -4.92
CA VAL A 126 -3.30 1.23 -3.84
C VAL A 126 -4.50 2.14 -4.02
N GLU A 127 -4.75 2.61 -5.24
CA GLU A 127 -5.92 3.42 -5.57
C GLU A 127 -7.22 2.63 -5.37
N TYR A 128 -7.23 1.35 -5.73
CA TYR A 128 -8.37 0.46 -5.53
C TYR A 128 -8.69 0.28 -4.03
N LEU A 129 -7.66 0.08 -3.20
CA LEU A 129 -7.79 0.00 -1.74
C LEU A 129 -8.37 1.29 -1.14
N VAL A 130 -7.93 2.45 -1.62
CA VAL A 130 -8.49 3.74 -1.19
C VAL A 130 -9.98 3.80 -1.48
N GLN A 131 -10.41 3.39 -2.67
CA GLN A 131 -11.84 3.38 -3.03
C GLN A 131 -12.64 2.37 -2.20
N LEU A 132 -12.12 1.15 -2.00
CA LEU A 132 -12.77 0.15 -1.14
C LEU A 132 -13.01 0.68 0.27
N LEU A 133 -11.99 1.30 0.88
CA LEU A 133 -12.10 1.90 2.21
C LEU A 133 -13.08 3.07 2.26
N GLU A 134 -13.42 3.69 1.11
CA GLU A 134 -14.38 4.78 1.02
C GLU A 134 -15.82 4.31 0.71
N THR A 135 -16.04 3.03 0.38
CA THR A 135 -17.38 2.45 0.17
C THR A 135 -18.25 2.50 1.43
N ARG A 136 -19.56 2.53 1.23
CA ARG A 136 -20.52 2.56 2.34
C ARG A 136 -20.53 1.25 3.10
N GLU A 137 -20.48 0.13 2.37
CA GLU A 137 -20.47 -1.22 2.89
C GLU A 137 -19.29 -1.43 3.84
N PHE A 138 -18.10 -0.97 3.45
CA PHE A 138 -16.93 -1.02 4.32
C PHE A 138 -17.09 -0.11 5.54
N LYS A 139 -17.61 1.11 5.41
CA LYS A 139 -17.83 2.03 6.55
C LYS A 139 -18.83 1.47 7.56
N ASP A 140 -19.96 0.97 7.08
CA ASP A 140 -21.07 0.43 7.87
C ASP A 140 -20.78 -0.99 8.39
N ASN A 141 -19.61 -1.56 8.06
CA ASN A 141 -19.17 -2.90 8.44
C ASN A 141 -20.16 -4.00 7.99
N SER A 142 -20.76 -3.82 6.82
CA SER A 142 -21.75 -4.74 6.21
C SER A 142 -21.11 -5.57 5.08
N ILE A 143 -19.91 -6.08 5.33
CA ILE A 143 -19.12 -6.86 4.38
C ILE A 143 -19.13 -8.35 4.75
N ASP A 144 -19.07 -9.21 3.73
CA ASP A 144 -18.86 -10.64 3.85
C ASP A 144 -17.65 -11.08 3.01
N THR A 145 -17.28 -12.36 3.09
CA THR A 145 -16.10 -12.89 2.38
C THR A 145 -16.24 -12.88 0.86
N SER A 146 -17.47 -12.77 0.32
CA SER A 146 -17.75 -12.72 -1.12
C SER A 146 -17.94 -11.29 -1.65
N TRP A 147 -17.90 -10.30 -0.77
CA TRP A 147 -18.17 -8.90 -1.10
C TRP A 147 -17.20 -8.37 -2.17
N LEU A 148 -15.90 -8.62 -1.99
CA LEU A 148 -14.88 -8.16 -2.94
C LEU A 148 -15.06 -8.81 -4.33
N ASP A 149 -15.35 -10.10 -4.39
CA ASP A 149 -15.56 -10.82 -5.65
C ASP A 149 -16.75 -10.26 -6.43
N ARG A 150 -17.83 -9.89 -5.72
CA ARG A 150 -18.99 -9.23 -6.33
C ARG A 150 -18.62 -7.87 -6.90
N LEU A 151 -17.88 -7.04 -6.15
CA LEU A 151 -17.43 -5.73 -6.63
C LEU A 151 -16.56 -5.84 -7.89
N ILE A 152 -15.67 -6.83 -7.95
CA ILE A 152 -14.80 -7.09 -9.10
C ILE A 152 -15.64 -7.49 -10.32
N LYS A 153 -16.58 -8.43 -10.13
CA LYS A 153 -17.46 -8.91 -11.21
C LYS A 153 -18.31 -7.79 -11.79
N GLU A 154 -18.81 -6.90 -10.95
CA GLU A 154 -19.67 -5.77 -11.34
C GLU A 154 -18.88 -4.53 -11.80
N LYS A 155 -17.55 -4.55 -11.68
CA LYS A 155 -16.65 -3.43 -12.03
C LYS A 155 -17.08 -2.10 -11.40
N LEU A 156 -17.50 -2.15 -10.13
CA LEU A 156 -18.11 -1.01 -9.43
C LEU A 156 -17.07 0.01 -8.94
N VAL A 157 -15.84 -0.42 -8.73
CA VAL A 157 -14.75 0.42 -8.25
C VAL A 157 -14.01 0.96 -9.48
N LYS A 158 -14.29 2.22 -9.84
CA LYS A 158 -13.68 2.89 -10.99
C LYS A 158 -13.01 4.18 -10.54
N ILE A 159 -11.80 4.40 -11.05
CA ILE A 159 -11.12 5.69 -10.92
C ILE A 159 -11.70 6.63 -11.97
N ASN A 160 -12.54 7.57 -11.53
CA ASN A 160 -13.07 8.61 -12.40
C ASN A 160 -12.00 9.67 -12.63
N LEU A 161 -11.39 9.65 -13.82
CA LEU A 161 -10.49 10.69 -14.28
C LEU A 161 -11.21 11.57 -15.31
N ASP A 162 -11.01 12.89 -15.22
CA ASP A 162 -11.52 13.80 -16.25
C ASP A 162 -10.82 13.51 -17.59
N THR A 163 -11.62 13.10 -18.58
CA THR A 163 -11.11 12.67 -19.88
C THR A 163 -10.39 13.80 -20.60
N ALA A 164 -10.88 15.04 -20.48
CA ALA A 164 -10.24 16.19 -21.11
C ALA A 164 -8.84 16.44 -20.53
N THR A 165 -8.72 16.41 -19.19
CA THR A 165 -7.43 16.52 -18.49
C THR A 165 -6.48 15.39 -18.89
N VAL A 166 -6.93 14.14 -18.92
CA VAL A 166 -6.09 13.00 -19.31
C VAL A 166 -5.58 13.14 -20.74
N VAL A 167 -6.46 13.48 -21.69
CA VAL A 167 -6.09 13.67 -23.10
C VAL A 167 -5.10 14.82 -23.26
N PHE A 168 -5.35 15.94 -22.58
CA PHE A 168 -4.45 17.10 -22.60
C PHE A 168 -3.06 16.75 -22.04
N CYS A 169 -2.99 16.14 -20.85
CA CYS A 169 -1.72 15.73 -20.24
C CYS A 169 -0.97 14.72 -21.10
N ALA A 170 -1.67 13.74 -21.70
CA ALA A 170 -1.07 12.76 -22.60
C ALA A 170 -0.50 13.42 -23.87
N ALA A 171 -1.21 14.39 -24.46
CA ALA A 171 -0.73 15.13 -25.62
C ALA A 171 0.53 15.94 -25.30
N VAL A 172 0.54 16.67 -24.17
CA VAL A 172 1.71 17.42 -23.69
C VAL A 172 2.90 16.51 -23.43
N TYR A 173 2.68 15.37 -22.75
CA TYR A 173 3.73 14.38 -22.49
C TYR A 173 4.34 13.82 -23.78
N ARG A 174 3.50 13.41 -24.74
CA ARG A 174 3.98 12.90 -26.04
C ARG A 174 4.73 13.96 -26.84
N ALA A 175 4.23 15.19 -26.87
CA ALA A 175 4.90 16.30 -27.55
C ALA A 175 6.28 16.57 -26.93
N ARG A 176 6.36 16.62 -25.60
CA ARG A 176 7.63 16.76 -24.88
C ARG A 176 8.61 15.63 -25.22
N MET A 177 8.15 14.38 -25.20
CA MET A 177 9.00 13.23 -25.51
C MET A 177 9.51 13.23 -26.95
N HIS A 178 8.68 13.69 -27.89
CA HIS A 178 9.12 13.87 -29.27
C HIS A 178 10.20 14.95 -29.37
N ILE A 179 9.99 16.11 -28.76
CA ILE A 179 10.96 17.22 -28.76
C ILE A 179 12.28 16.80 -28.10
N GLU A 180 12.24 16.17 -26.91
CA GLU A 180 13.44 15.67 -26.24
C GLU A 180 14.20 14.66 -27.12
N GLY A 181 13.48 13.75 -27.79
CA GLY A 181 14.08 12.80 -28.72
C GLY A 181 14.74 13.45 -29.94
N GLU A 182 14.11 14.45 -30.57
CA GLU A 182 14.71 15.18 -31.70
C GLU A 182 15.91 16.03 -31.26
N VAL A 183 15.84 16.65 -30.08
CA VAL A 183 16.97 17.40 -29.50
C VAL A 183 18.16 16.48 -29.23
N ASP A 184 17.92 15.28 -28.71
CA ASP A 184 19.00 14.32 -28.43
C ASP A 184 19.62 13.77 -29.71
N LYS A 185 18.81 13.49 -30.75
CA LYS A 185 19.33 13.14 -32.10
C LYS A 185 20.20 14.26 -32.67
N PHE A 186 19.74 15.50 -32.58
CA PHE A 186 20.47 16.66 -33.06
C PHE A 186 21.81 16.84 -32.32
N ARG A 187 21.81 16.68 -30.99
CA ARG A 187 23.04 16.72 -30.17
C ARG A 187 24.03 15.62 -30.56
N ASP A 188 23.55 14.40 -30.77
CA ASP A 188 24.38 13.25 -31.15
C ASP A 188 25.00 13.44 -32.56
N GLN A 189 24.23 13.94 -33.52
CA GLN A 189 24.73 14.32 -34.85
C GLN A 189 25.80 15.42 -34.77
N LEU A 190 25.56 16.46 -33.97
CA LEU A 190 26.49 17.55 -33.75
C LEU A 190 27.81 17.06 -33.11
N GLN A 191 27.73 16.17 -32.12
CA GLN A 191 28.92 15.55 -31.49
C GLN A 191 29.74 14.73 -32.47
N LYS A 192 29.08 14.08 -33.44
CA LYS A 192 29.71 13.31 -34.52
C LYS A 192 30.21 14.18 -35.67
N GLY A 193 30.02 15.50 -35.60
CA GLY A 193 30.37 16.45 -36.66
C GLY A 193 29.49 16.34 -37.91
N GLN A 194 28.32 15.72 -37.81
CA GLN A 194 27.36 15.58 -38.90
C GLN A 194 26.37 16.74 -38.85
N THR A 195 26.44 17.66 -39.80
CA THR A 195 25.48 18.78 -39.93
C THR A 195 24.42 18.45 -40.98
N THR A 196 23.65 17.39 -40.76
CA THR A 196 22.53 17.05 -41.66
C THR A 196 21.26 17.77 -41.16
N LEU A 197 21.12 19.04 -41.54
CA LEU A 197 19.82 19.73 -41.54
C LEU A 197 19.07 19.34 -42.82
N VAL A 198 18.46 18.15 -42.84
CA VAL A 198 17.47 17.76 -43.85
C VAL A 198 16.26 17.17 -43.13
#